data_AF-A0A2U1UDF6-F1
#
_entry.id   AF-A0A2U1UDF6-F1
#
_cell.length_a   1.000
_cell.length_b   1.000
_cell.length_c   1.000
_cell.angle_alpha   90.00
_cell.angle_beta   90.00
_cell.angle_gamma   90.00
#
_symmetry.space_group_name_H-M   'P 1'
#
loop_
_entity.id
_entity.type
_entity.pdbx_description
1 polymer ?
#
loop_
_entity_poly.entity_id
_entity_poly.type
_entity_poly.pdbx_seq_one_letter_code
_entity_poly.pdbx_strand_id
1 'polypeptide(L)'
;MIILVYSPSYDINNGGSIVLHRLCHILNHIDGCEAYLVKHSSKKRSFASLRDIVKTLSSDAEKPTSKKYKTNISWKTPIWNKYKYPSDSVVIYPETVDNNPLEIKNVVRWLLHQPGFHTQKINYSEGELYFKFNSAIDEFNYPGSVLSKNEMKVIYYPIDIYNTVNCNDKIERDIVSCHMIRKGNNKKFIHNEQSVPLDGLEHREIADIFRRSKRFICYDDYTAYSIFAVLSGCESIVIPDEKTSIDDWYPNLEDRYGIAYGLSEEQREWALKTKHKVLEHVISEHNKSQRNVENCLNEIIQYFNLK
;
A
#
# COMPACT_ATOMS: atom_id res chain seq x y z
N MET A 1 -23.66 -2.13 -9.31
CA MET A 1 -22.54 -1.65 -10.15
C MET A 1 -21.35 -2.60 -10.03
N ILE A 2 -20.66 -2.90 -11.14
CA ILE A 2 -19.47 -3.75 -11.16
C ILE A 2 -18.20 -2.92 -11.29
N ILE A 3 -17.25 -3.12 -10.36
CA ILE A 3 -15.92 -2.49 -10.39
C ILE A 3 -14.84 -3.55 -10.57
N LEU A 4 -13.90 -3.27 -11.45
CA LEU A 4 -12.80 -4.14 -11.81
C LEU A 4 -11.49 -3.47 -11.39
N VAL A 5 -10.87 -3.94 -10.31
CA VAL A 5 -9.59 -3.42 -9.84
C VAL A 5 -8.47 -4.20 -10.48
N TYR A 6 -7.74 -3.55 -11.39
CA TYR A 6 -6.63 -4.16 -12.11
C TYR A 6 -5.40 -4.19 -11.21
N SER A 7 -4.96 -5.40 -10.81
CA SER A 7 -3.98 -5.53 -9.74
C SER A 7 -3.01 -6.69 -9.97
N PRO A 8 -1.72 -6.55 -9.59
CA PRO A 8 -0.81 -7.69 -9.49
C PRO A 8 -1.29 -8.70 -8.43
N SER A 9 -0.62 -9.85 -8.37
CA SER A 9 -0.87 -10.84 -7.30
C SER A 9 -0.63 -10.21 -5.93
N TYR A 10 -1.41 -10.61 -4.92
CA TYR A 10 -1.21 -10.15 -3.56
C TYR A 10 0.21 -10.44 -3.07
N ASP A 11 0.85 -9.41 -2.54
CA ASP A 11 2.15 -9.47 -1.89
C ASP A 11 2.13 -8.51 -0.69
N ILE A 12 2.29 -9.06 0.51
CA ILE A 12 2.25 -8.32 1.77
C ILE A 12 3.45 -7.36 1.92
N ASN A 13 4.51 -7.55 1.13
CA ASN A 13 5.68 -6.69 1.14
C ASN A 13 5.60 -5.56 0.09
N ASN A 14 4.55 -5.53 -0.75
CA ASN A 14 4.36 -4.54 -1.81
C ASN A 14 3.17 -3.62 -1.52
N GLY A 15 3.44 -2.36 -1.19
CA GLY A 15 2.40 -1.38 -0.85
C GLY A 15 1.33 -1.20 -1.93
N GLY A 16 1.72 -1.14 -3.21
CA GLY A 16 0.78 -1.01 -4.33
C GLY A 16 -0.17 -2.22 -4.45
N SER A 17 0.35 -3.43 -4.29
CA SER A 17 -0.45 -4.65 -4.26
C SER A 17 -1.45 -4.65 -3.09
N ILE A 18 -0.98 -4.29 -1.89
CA ILE A 18 -1.80 -4.20 -0.68
C ILE A 18 -2.97 -3.23 -0.88
N VAL A 19 -2.72 -2.00 -1.31
CA VAL A 19 -3.76 -0.96 -1.41
C VAL A 19 -4.78 -1.26 -2.51
N LEU A 20 -4.37 -1.86 -3.63
CA LEU A 20 -5.28 -2.29 -4.69
C LEU A 20 -6.21 -3.43 -4.22
N HIS A 21 -5.66 -4.43 -3.53
CA HIS A 21 -6.47 -5.52 -2.96
C HIS A 21 -7.36 -4.99 -1.83
N ARG A 22 -6.87 -4.07 -1.01
CA ARG A 22 -7.64 -3.42 0.05
C ARG A 22 -8.78 -2.57 -0.50
N LEU A 23 -8.57 -1.85 -1.60
CA LEU A 23 -9.61 -1.11 -2.30
C LEU A 23 -10.74 -2.05 -2.76
N CYS A 24 -10.39 -3.15 -3.44
CA CYS A 24 -11.37 -4.16 -3.86
C CYS A 24 -12.16 -4.70 -2.66
N HIS A 25 -11.48 -4.96 -1.54
CA HIS A 25 -12.13 -5.38 -0.30
C HIS A 25 -13.11 -4.33 0.25
N ILE A 26 -12.70 -3.07 0.36
CA ILE A 26 -13.56 -1.99 0.87
C ILE A 26 -14.79 -1.80 -0.02
N LEU A 27 -14.60 -1.74 -1.35
CA LEU A 27 -15.70 -1.61 -2.30
C LEU A 27 -16.75 -2.72 -2.17
N ASN A 28 -16.32 -3.94 -1.84
CA ASN A 28 -17.21 -5.08 -1.63
C ASN A 28 -18.01 -5.05 -0.30
N HIS A 29 -17.76 -4.06 0.56
CA HIS A 29 -18.54 -3.78 1.77
C HIS A 29 -19.52 -2.63 1.57
N ILE A 30 -19.52 -1.97 0.40
CA ILE A 30 -20.46 -0.90 0.08
C ILE A 30 -21.67 -1.51 -0.65
N ASP A 31 -22.87 -1.21 -0.16
CA ASP A 31 -24.11 -1.73 -0.74
C ASP A 31 -24.28 -1.31 -2.20
N GLY A 32 -24.75 -2.24 -3.04
CA GLY A 32 -24.93 -2.02 -4.48
C GLY A 32 -23.63 -2.04 -5.31
N CYS A 33 -22.46 -2.25 -4.69
CA CYS A 33 -21.18 -2.40 -5.36
C CYS A 33 -20.66 -3.84 -5.32
N GLU A 34 -20.28 -4.36 -6.49
CA GLU A 34 -19.58 -5.63 -6.63
C GLU A 34 -18.21 -5.40 -7.23
N ALA A 35 -17.16 -5.54 -6.43
CA ALA A 35 -15.79 -5.33 -6.88
C ALA A 35 -15.05 -6.64 -7.10
N TYR A 36 -14.25 -6.72 -8.15
CA TYR A 36 -13.45 -7.89 -8.48
C TYR A 36 -12.02 -7.50 -8.83
N LEU A 37 -11.08 -8.37 -8.50
CA LEU A 37 -9.70 -8.25 -8.97
C LEU A 37 -9.61 -8.76 -10.41
N VAL A 38 -8.94 -7.98 -11.26
CA VAL A 38 -8.52 -8.42 -12.59
C VAL A 38 -7.02 -8.57 -12.59
N LYS A 39 -6.54 -9.73 -13.03
CA LYS A 39 -5.12 -10.06 -13.02
C LYS A 39 -4.37 -9.13 -13.96
N HIS A 40 -3.28 -8.56 -13.47
CA HIS A 40 -2.32 -7.84 -14.29
C HIS A 40 -1.73 -8.78 -15.35
N SER A 41 -2.21 -8.70 -16.59
CA SER A 41 -1.64 -9.40 -17.73
C SER A 41 -0.40 -8.64 -18.18
N SER A 42 0.79 -9.14 -17.86
CA SER A 42 2.05 -8.66 -18.44
C SER A 42 2.19 -8.99 -19.93
N LYS A 43 1.27 -9.76 -20.51
CA LYS A 43 1.26 -10.06 -21.95
C LYS A 43 0.54 -8.93 -22.69
N LYS A 44 1.32 -8.06 -23.31
CA LYS A 44 0.90 -7.27 -24.46
C LYS A 44 0.22 -8.22 -25.45
N ARG A 45 -1.06 -8.01 -25.76
CA ARG A 45 -1.62 -8.48 -27.05
C ARG A 45 -1.06 -7.57 -28.14
N SER A 46 0.24 -7.73 -28.41
CA SER A 46 0.83 -7.27 -29.65
C SER A 46 0.30 -8.20 -30.74
N PHE A 47 -0.36 -7.66 -31.76
CA PHE A 47 -0.58 -8.39 -33.00
C PHE A 47 0.80 -8.79 -33.55
N ALA A 48 1.19 -10.03 -33.32
CA ALA A 48 2.51 -10.53 -33.65
C ALA A 48 2.72 -10.41 -35.17
N SER A 49 3.78 -9.71 -35.55
CA SER A 49 4.25 -9.74 -36.93
C SER A 49 4.75 -11.15 -37.24
N LEU A 50 4.62 -11.60 -38.49
CA LEU A 50 5.06 -12.93 -38.96
C LEU A 50 6.53 -13.28 -38.60
N ARG A 51 7.37 -12.29 -38.26
CA ARG A 51 8.74 -12.48 -37.79
C ARG A 51 8.86 -13.06 -36.38
N ASP A 52 7.87 -12.85 -35.50
CA ASP A 52 7.92 -13.34 -34.11
C ASP A 52 7.63 -14.84 -34.02
N ILE A 53 6.87 -15.38 -35.00
CA ILE A 53 6.55 -16.82 -35.08
C ILE A 53 7.82 -17.64 -35.36
N VAL A 54 8.74 -17.13 -36.19
CA VAL A 54 9.94 -17.86 -36.61
C VAL A 54 10.97 -17.97 -35.47
N LYS A 55 11.04 -16.99 -34.56
CA LYS A 55 11.92 -17.06 -33.38
C LYS A 55 11.44 -18.03 -32.30
N THR A 56 10.19 -18.48 -32.36
CA THR A 56 9.60 -19.38 -31.34
C THR A 56 9.97 -20.86 -31.55
N LEU A 57 10.62 -21.21 -32.67
CA LEU A 57 10.99 -22.59 -33.00
C LEU A 57 12.43 -22.97 -32.60
N SER A 58 13.24 -22.02 -32.13
CA SER A 58 14.65 -22.26 -31.81
C SER A 58 15.08 -21.49 -30.56
N SER A 59 14.50 -21.85 -29.42
CA SER A 59 15.12 -21.61 -28.11
C SER A 59 14.43 -22.49 -27.07
N ASP A 60 15.25 -23.25 -26.38
CA ASP A 60 14.93 -24.28 -25.41
C ASP A 60 13.80 -23.95 -24.43
N ALA A 61 13.14 -25.03 -24.03
CA ALA A 61 12.06 -25.11 -23.06
C ALA A 61 12.40 -24.46 -21.71
N GLU A 62 12.15 -23.15 -21.59
CA GLU A 62 11.92 -22.54 -20.28
C GLU A 62 10.49 -22.87 -19.82
N LYS A 63 10.40 -23.73 -18.81
CA LYS A 63 9.15 -24.13 -18.14
C LYS A 63 8.40 -22.87 -17.65
N PRO A 64 7.12 -22.67 -17.99
CA PRO A 64 6.35 -21.57 -17.45
C PRO A 64 5.93 -21.92 -16.02
N THR A 65 6.69 -21.49 -15.02
CA THR A 65 6.20 -21.48 -13.63
C THR A 65 5.17 -20.36 -13.48
N SER A 66 3.95 -20.58 -13.96
CA SER A 66 2.84 -19.65 -13.69
C SER A 66 2.48 -19.74 -12.20
N LYS A 67 3.14 -18.96 -11.34
CA LYS A 67 2.72 -18.80 -9.94
C LYS A 67 1.23 -18.44 -9.94
N LYS A 68 0.41 -19.23 -9.23
CA LYS A 68 -1.02 -18.99 -9.06
C LYS A 68 -1.24 -17.60 -8.47
N TYR A 69 -2.14 -16.81 -9.06
CA TYR A 69 -2.50 -15.48 -8.56
C TYR A 69 -3.02 -15.59 -7.12
N LYS A 70 -2.40 -14.85 -6.19
CA LYS A 70 -2.72 -14.89 -4.76
C LYS A 70 -3.63 -13.71 -4.39
N THR A 71 -4.48 -13.95 -3.40
CA THR A 71 -5.30 -12.95 -2.72
C THR A 71 -5.08 -13.06 -1.22
N ASN A 72 -5.47 -12.04 -0.46
CA ASN A 72 -5.53 -12.14 0.99
C ASN A 72 -6.79 -12.92 1.39
N ILE A 73 -6.62 -14.03 2.11
CA ILE A 73 -7.73 -14.94 2.49
C ILE A 73 -8.77 -14.28 3.40
N SER A 74 -8.35 -13.29 4.21
CA SER A 74 -9.22 -12.56 5.13
C SER A 74 -10.00 -11.45 4.44
N TRP A 75 -9.74 -11.19 3.15
CA TRP A 75 -10.38 -10.11 2.41
C TRP A 75 -11.30 -10.63 1.30
N LYS A 76 -12.53 -10.08 1.26
CA LYS A 76 -13.46 -10.22 0.13
C LYS A 76 -12.89 -9.61 -1.16
N THR A 77 -12.07 -10.39 -1.87
CA THR A 77 -11.33 -10.00 -3.08
C THR A 77 -11.55 -11.03 -4.20
N PRO A 78 -12.79 -11.21 -4.67
CA PRO A 78 -13.09 -12.19 -5.70
C PRO A 78 -12.35 -11.84 -7.01
N ILE A 79 -11.92 -12.86 -7.76
CA ILE A 79 -11.21 -12.67 -9.03
C ILE A 79 -12.22 -12.74 -10.17
N TRP A 80 -12.19 -11.77 -11.08
CA TRP A 80 -12.97 -11.84 -12.32
C TRP A 80 -12.34 -12.84 -13.29
N ASN A 81 -13.05 -13.94 -13.57
CA ASN A 81 -12.57 -15.02 -14.44
C ASN A 81 -13.38 -15.15 -15.74
N LYS A 82 -14.29 -14.21 -16.03
CA LYS A 82 -15.12 -14.23 -17.25
C LYS A 82 -14.37 -13.54 -18.40
N TYR A 83 -14.60 -14.01 -19.62
CA TYR A 83 -13.99 -13.43 -20.83
C TYR A 83 -14.57 -12.08 -21.25
N LYS A 84 -15.80 -11.78 -20.83
CA LYS A 84 -16.50 -10.54 -21.17
C LYS A 84 -16.66 -9.68 -19.92
N TYR A 85 -16.59 -8.38 -20.13
CA TYR A 85 -16.87 -7.37 -19.12
C TYR A 85 -18.25 -6.74 -19.38
N PRO A 86 -19.04 -6.42 -18.34
CA PRO A 86 -20.27 -5.66 -18.49
C PRO A 86 -19.98 -4.29 -19.13
N SER A 87 -20.87 -3.81 -20.00
CA SER A 87 -20.69 -2.53 -20.71
C SER A 87 -20.72 -1.30 -19.80
N ASP A 88 -21.36 -1.43 -18.65
CA ASP A 88 -21.48 -0.41 -17.60
C ASP A 88 -20.47 -0.60 -16.46
N SER A 89 -19.57 -1.59 -16.57
CA SER A 89 -18.52 -1.78 -15.57
C SER A 89 -17.51 -0.63 -15.57
N VAL A 90 -16.89 -0.41 -14.42
CA VAL A 90 -15.78 0.53 -14.25
C VAL A 90 -14.51 -0.25 -14.00
N VAL A 91 -13.43 0.14 -14.66
CA VAL A 91 -12.09 -0.40 -14.37
C VAL A 91 -11.25 0.63 -13.64
N ILE A 92 -10.57 0.20 -12.59
CA ILE A 92 -9.59 1.00 -11.84
C ILE A 92 -8.20 0.44 -12.17
N TYR A 93 -7.35 1.27 -12.77
CA TYR A 93 -5.96 0.95 -13.04
C TYR A 93 -5.02 1.77 -12.15
N PRO A 94 -3.92 1.18 -11.63
CA PRO A 94 -2.84 1.99 -11.07
C PRO A 94 -2.11 2.76 -12.18
N GLU A 95 -1.38 3.81 -11.79
CA GLU A 95 -0.65 4.71 -12.70
C GLU A 95 0.41 4.01 -13.55
N THR A 96 0.85 2.82 -13.15
CA THR A 96 1.85 2.02 -13.85
C THR A 96 1.29 1.30 -15.08
N VAL A 97 -0.02 1.32 -15.30
CA VAL A 97 -0.67 0.62 -16.42
C VAL A 97 -0.85 1.58 -17.59
N ASP A 98 -0.28 1.21 -18.72
CA ASP A 98 -0.47 1.91 -19.98
C ASP A 98 -1.86 1.66 -20.55
N ASN A 99 -2.49 2.71 -21.05
CA ASN A 99 -3.76 2.73 -21.79
C ASN A 99 -4.91 2.06 -21.02
N ASN A 100 -5.85 1.50 -21.77
CA ASN A 100 -6.99 0.74 -21.28
C ASN A 100 -6.90 -0.71 -21.80
N PRO A 101 -6.08 -1.58 -21.19
CA PRO A 101 -5.85 -2.94 -21.68
C PRO A 101 -7.07 -3.85 -21.66
N LEU A 102 -8.10 -3.52 -20.88
CA LEU A 102 -9.36 -4.28 -20.85
C LEU A 102 -10.41 -3.77 -21.83
N GLU A 103 -10.13 -2.66 -22.55
CA GLU A 103 -11.05 -2.04 -23.51
C GLU A 103 -12.43 -1.71 -22.90
N ILE A 104 -12.45 -1.37 -21.61
CA ILE A 104 -13.68 -1.00 -20.87
C ILE A 104 -13.93 0.50 -21.00
N LYS A 105 -15.16 0.90 -21.28
CA LYS A 105 -15.50 2.32 -21.52
C LYS A 105 -15.18 3.23 -20.33
N ASN A 106 -15.55 2.83 -19.11
CA ASN A 106 -15.45 3.69 -17.93
C ASN A 106 -14.15 3.40 -17.19
N VAL A 107 -13.19 4.31 -17.29
CA VAL A 107 -11.82 4.11 -16.82
C VAL A 107 -11.46 5.10 -15.72
N VAL A 108 -11.06 4.54 -14.58
CA VAL A 108 -10.47 5.28 -13.47
C VAL A 108 -8.97 4.99 -13.42
N ARG A 109 -8.15 6.03 -13.37
CA ARG A 109 -6.70 5.92 -13.07
C ARG A 109 -6.47 6.33 -11.63
N TRP A 110 -5.93 5.42 -10.83
CA TRP A 110 -5.51 5.72 -9.48
C TRP A 110 -4.02 6.00 -9.46
N LEU A 111 -3.67 7.25 -9.16
CA LEU A 111 -2.29 7.69 -9.05
C LEU A 111 -1.77 7.31 -7.67
N LEU A 112 -1.08 6.17 -7.56
CA LEU A 112 -0.41 5.73 -6.33
C LEU A 112 0.94 6.43 -6.13
N HIS A 113 1.48 7.00 -7.21
CA HIS A 113 2.68 7.81 -7.23
C HIS A 113 2.56 8.87 -8.34
N GLN A 114 3.57 9.76 -8.43
CA GLN A 114 3.73 10.68 -9.54
C GLN A 114 3.68 9.94 -10.89
N PRO A 115 2.81 10.36 -11.84
CA PRO A 115 2.73 9.78 -13.17
C PRO A 115 4.10 9.67 -13.85
N GLY A 116 4.39 8.51 -14.45
CA GLY A 116 5.66 8.27 -15.15
C GLY A 116 6.87 7.99 -14.25
N PHE A 117 6.78 8.09 -12.92
CA PHE A 117 7.93 7.85 -12.04
C PHE A 117 8.56 6.46 -12.20
N HIS A 118 7.73 5.41 -12.20
CA HIS A 118 8.20 4.03 -12.31
C HIS A 118 8.49 3.60 -13.76
N THR A 119 7.68 4.08 -14.71
CA THR A 119 7.69 3.64 -16.11
C THR A 119 8.53 4.53 -17.03
N GLN A 120 8.90 5.74 -16.56
CA GLN A 120 9.52 6.82 -17.33
C GLN A 120 8.67 7.29 -18.54
N LYS A 121 7.39 6.91 -18.57
CA LYS A 121 6.45 7.17 -19.68
C LYS A 121 5.03 7.34 -19.15
N ILE A 122 4.27 8.20 -19.79
CA ILE A 122 2.86 8.45 -19.49
C ILE A 122 2.06 8.16 -20.76
N ASN A 123 1.40 7.00 -20.80
CA ASN A 123 0.58 6.57 -21.92
C ASN A 123 -0.83 6.26 -21.42
N TYR A 124 -1.59 7.25 -20.98
CA TYR A 124 -2.96 7.05 -20.51
C TYR A 124 -3.95 7.24 -21.65
N SER A 125 -5.17 6.74 -21.50
CA SER A 125 -6.24 7.02 -22.47
C SER A 125 -6.90 8.36 -22.18
N GLU A 126 -7.54 8.94 -23.18
CA GLU A 126 -8.36 10.13 -23.02
C GLU A 126 -9.68 9.79 -22.32
N GLY A 127 -10.30 10.78 -21.66
CA GLY A 127 -11.63 10.60 -21.06
C GLY A 127 -11.65 9.82 -19.74
N GLU A 128 -10.52 9.73 -19.04
CA GLU A 128 -10.42 8.99 -17.78
C GLU A 128 -10.75 9.88 -16.57
N LEU A 129 -11.20 9.25 -15.47
CA LEU A 129 -11.32 9.90 -14.17
C LEU A 129 -10.09 9.57 -13.32
N TYR A 130 -9.41 10.57 -12.80
CA TYR A 130 -8.20 10.39 -12.00
C TYR A 130 -8.46 10.65 -10.52
N PHE A 131 -7.94 9.76 -9.68
CA PHE A 131 -7.84 9.99 -8.24
C PHE A 131 -6.38 9.97 -7.82
N LYS A 132 -5.98 10.92 -6.98
CA LYS A 132 -4.69 10.86 -6.28
C LYS A 132 -4.82 9.96 -5.05
N PHE A 133 -3.76 9.23 -4.74
CA PHE A 133 -3.68 8.50 -3.48
C PHE A 133 -3.64 9.44 -2.28
N ASN A 134 -2.92 10.56 -2.38
CA ASN A 134 -2.86 11.60 -1.36
C ASN A 134 -2.46 12.96 -1.97
N SER A 135 -2.41 13.99 -1.12
CA SER A 135 -2.05 15.36 -1.50
C SER A 135 -0.60 15.54 -1.93
N ALA A 136 0.29 14.59 -1.67
CA ALA A 136 1.70 14.67 -2.05
C ALA A 136 1.93 14.36 -3.54
N ILE A 137 0.89 13.90 -4.25
CA ILE A 137 0.92 13.71 -5.70
C ILE A 137 0.53 15.03 -6.38
N ASP A 138 1.32 15.41 -7.39
CA ASP A 138 1.14 16.68 -8.07
C ASP A 138 -0.13 16.69 -8.92
N GLU A 139 -0.60 17.89 -9.25
CA GLU A 139 -1.69 18.05 -10.21
C GLU A 139 -1.29 17.46 -11.57
N PHE A 140 -2.19 16.71 -12.17
CA PHE A 140 -1.98 16.02 -13.43
C PHE A 140 -3.16 16.22 -14.37
N ASN A 141 -2.87 16.51 -15.64
CA ASN A 141 -3.88 16.73 -16.66
C ASN A 141 -3.56 15.91 -17.91
N TYR A 142 -4.60 15.36 -18.52
CA TYR A 142 -4.53 14.60 -19.77
C TYR A 142 -5.77 14.88 -20.62
N PRO A 143 -5.68 14.92 -21.96
CA PRO A 143 -6.81 15.29 -22.82
C PRO A 143 -8.10 14.53 -22.50
N GLY A 144 -9.21 15.28 -22.41
CA GLY A 144 -10.54 14.76 -22.12
C GLY A 144 -10.74 14.18 -20.71
N SER A 145 -9.70 14.12 -19.89
CA SER A 145 -9.72 13.47 -18.57
C SER A 145 -10.00 14.49 -17.47
N VAL A 146 -10.46 14.01 -16.31
CA VAL A 146 -10.74 14.86 -15.15
C VAL A 146 -9.97 14.35 -13.93
N LEU A 147 -9.23 15.24 -13.29
CA LEU A 147 -8.64 14.98 -11.98
C LEU A 147 -9.63 15.34 -10.88
N SER A 148 -9.98 14.35 -10.06
CA SER A 148 -10.84 14.54 -8.90
C SER A 148 -10.17 15.44 -7.86
N LYS A 149 -10.99 16.23 -7.16
CA LYS A 149 -10.58 16.96 -5.95
C LYS A 149 -10.51 16.05 -4.72
N ASN A 150 -11.18 14.90 -4.76
CA ASN A 150 -11.14 13.91 -3.70
C ASN A 150 -9.88 13.04 -3.83
N GLU A 151 -9.35 12.63 -2.69
CA GLU A 151 -8.25 11.66 -2.63
C GLU A 151 -8.80 10.27 -2.36
N MET A 152 -8.45 9.30 -3.20
CA MET A 152 -8.73 7.90 -2.93
C MET A 152 -7.60 7.33 -2.08
N LYS A 153 -7.49 7.81 -0.84
CA LYS A 153 -6.47 7.33 0.12
C LYS A 153 -6.96 6.06 0.79
N VAL A 154 -6.30 4.94 0.48
CA VAL A 154 -6.57 3.63 1.09
C VAL A 154 -5.32 3.13 1.78
N ILE A 155 -5.38 2.97 3.10
CA ILE A 155 -4.25 2.40 3.85
C ILE A 155 -4.65 1.07 4.51
N TYR A 156 -3.63 0.26 4.78
CA TYR A 156 -3.78 -0.96 5.55
C TYR A 156 -2.60 -1.14 6.48
N TYR A 157 -2.91 -1.34 7.76
CA TYR A 157 -1.96 -1.72 8.79
C TYR A 157 -2.42 -3.07 9.36
N PRO A 158 -1.58 -4.12 9.37
CA PRO A 158 -1.98 -5.45 9.80
C PRO A 158 -2.03 -5.56 11.34
N ILE A 159 -3.07 -4.96 11.92
CA ILE A 159 -3.36 -5.00 13.37
C ILE A 159 -3.45 -6.44 13.86
N ASP A 160 -4.01 -7.33 13.04
CA ASP A 160 -4.16 -8.77 13.30
C ASP A 160 -2.82 -9.51 13.47
N ILE A 161 -1.72 -8.93 13.01
CA ILE A 161 -0.36 -9.48 13.16
C ILE A 161 0.36 -8.83 14.35
N TYR A 162 0.28 -7.50 14.46
CA TYR A 162 1.10 -6.72 15.38
C TYR A 162 0.42 -6.36 16.70
N ASN A 163 -0.91 -6.39 16.80
CA ASN A 163 -1.67 -6.09 18.01
C ASN A 163 -2.37 -7.36 18.55
N THR A 164 -1.58 -8.42 18.75
CA THR A 164 -2.07 -9.74 19.19
C THR A 164 -1.85 -10.00 20.69
N VAL A 165 -1.16 -9.09 21.38
CA VAL A 165 -0.83 -9.22 22.80
C VAL A 165 -2.05 -8.83 23.64
N ASN A 166 -2.53 -9.74 24.48
CA ASN A 166 -3.52 -9.36 25.48
C ASN A 166 -2.83 -8.63 26.63
N CYS A 167 -3.54 -7.70 27.27
CA CYS A 167 -3.05 -6.95 28.43
C CYS A 167 -2.61 -7.83 29.62
N ASN A 168 -3.01 -9.10 29.64
CA ASN A 168 -2.70 -10.07 30.69
C ASN A 168 -1.50 -10.98 30.38
N ASP A 169 -0.96 -10.94 29.15
CA ASP A 169 0.16 -11.79 28.78
C ASP A 169 1.46 -11.20 29.36
N LYS A 170 2.10 -11.93 30.27
CA LYS A 170 3.46 -11.59 30.70
C LYS A 170 4.43 -11.95 29.59
N ILE A 171 4.67 -11.01 28.68
CA ILE A 171 5.67 -11.17 27.63
C ILE A 171 7.04 -10.78 28.18
N GLU A 172 7.94 -11.74 28.21
CA GLU A 172 9.35 -11.48 28.51
C GLU A 172 10.00 -10.80 27.31
N ARG A 173 10.57 -9.60 27.53
CA ARG A 173 11.32 -8.84 26.52
C ARG A 173 12.81 -9.11 26.66
N ASP A 174 13.26 -10.24 26.15
CA ASP A 174 14.64 -10.73 26.25
C ASP A 174 15.58 -10.16 25.18
N ILE A 175 15.04 -9.56 24.10
CA ILE A 175 15.83 -8.87 23.08
C ILE A 175 16.03 -7.41 23.49
N VAL A 176 17.29 -6.97 23.64
CA VAL A 176 17.61 -5.58 24.02
C VAL A 176 17.16 -4.59 22.94
N SER A 177 17.49 -4.87 21.69
CA SER A 177 17.06 -4.06 20.56
C SER A 177 16.97 -4.85 19.26
N CYS A 178 16.12 -4.37 18.35
CA CYS A 178 16.10 -4.75 16.95
C CYS A 178 16.19 -3.50 16.07
N HIS A 179 16.57 -3.65 14.80
CA HIS A 179 16.76 -2.51 13.91
C HIS A 179 16.33 -2.80 12.46
N MET A 180 16.07 -1.72 11.72
CA MET A 180 15.69 -1.77 10.31
C MET A 180 16.27 -0.57 9.56
N ILE A 181 16.96 -0.84 8.44
CA ILE A 181 17.68 0.15 7.64
C ILE A 181 16.82 0.67 6.49
N ARG A 182 16.29 -0.21 5.62
CA ARG A 182 15.54 0.11 4.39
C ARG A 182 16.13 1.29 3.59
N LYS A 183 15.46 2.45 3.60
CA LYS A 183 15.81 3.66 2.84
C LYS A 183 16.87 4.53 3.55
N GLY A 184 17.29 4.16 4.77
CA GLY A 184 18.17 4.94 5.63
C GLY A 184 19.67 4.64 5.52
N ASN A 185 20.15 4.09 4.40
CA ASN A 185 21.56 3.72 4.24
C ASN A 185 22.55 4.90 4.32
N ASN A 186 22.03 6.12 4.14
CA ASN A 186 22.77 7.37 4.25
C ASN A 186 23.05 7.80 5.71
N LYS A 187 22.38 7.19 6.69
CA LYS A 187 22.47 7.59 8.10
C LYS A 187 23.60 6.89 8.83
N LYS A 188 24.13 7.55 9.85
CA LYS A 188 25.05 6.91 10.81
C LYS A 188 24.30 5.83 11.59
N PHE A 189 24.79 4.61 11.54
CA PHE A 189 24.25 3.51 12.33
C PHE A 189 24.70 3.63 13.79
N ILE A 190 23.72 3.52 14.69
CA ILE A 190 23.87 3.70 16.14
C ILE A 190 23.34 2.51 16.96
N HIS A 191 22.81 1.49 16.29
CA HIS A 191 22.37 0.28 16.94
C HIS A 191 23.60 -0.49 17.46
N ASN A 192 23.39 -1.27 18.52
CA ASN A 192 24.45 -2.14 19.05
C ASN A 192 24.64 -3.38 18.16
N GLU A 193 25.80 -4.04 18.27
CA GLU A 193 26.11 -5.26 17.51
C GLU A 193 25.18 -6.44 17.82
N GLN A 194 24.55 -6.44 18.99
CA GLN A 194 23.58 -7.46 19.42
C GLN A 194 22.16 -7.19 18.90
N SER A 195 21.96 -6.11 18.13
CA SER A 195 20.66 -5.68 17.67
C SER A 195 20.19 -6.60 16.55
N VAL A 196 18.99 -7.16 16.68
CA VAL A 196 18.46 -8.09 15.69
C VAL A 196 18.04 -7.33 14.42
N PRO A 197 18.60 -7.65 13.23
CA PRO A 197 18.20 -7.01 11.97
C PRO A 197 16.83 -7.53 11.52
N LEU A 198 15.99 -6.64 11.00
CA LEU A 198 14.62 -6.97 10.57
C LEU A 198 14.42 -6.91 9.05
N ASP A 199 15.34 -6.33 8.29
CA ASP A 199 15.22 -6.20 6.84
C ASP A 199 15.13 -7.57 6.17
N GLY A 200 14.11 -7.75 5.33
CA GLY A 200 13.88 -8.97 4.55
C GLY A 200 13.13 -10.09 5.28
N LEU A 201 12.81 -9.93 6.57
CA LEU A 201 12.00 -10.89 7.32
C LEU A 201 10.51 -10.78 6.98
N GLU A 202 9.76 -11.85 7.20
CA GLU A 202 8.30 -11.85 7.02
C GLU A 202 7.60 -11.10 8.17
N HIS A 203 6.42 -10.53 7.89
CA HIS A 203 5.68 -9.73 8.88
C HIS A 203 5.42 -10.44 10.22
N ARG A 204 5.17 -11.75 10.20
CA ARG A 204 4.96 -12.55 11.43
C ARG A 204 6.23 -12.67 12.26
N GLU A 205 7.37 -12.93 11.61
CA GLU A 205 8.67 -13.01 12.27
C GLU A 205 9.04 -11.65 12.88
N ILE A 206 8.81 -10.56 12.14
CA ILE A 206 9.02 -9.20 12.64
C ILE A 206 8.14 -8.93 13.86
N ALA A 207 6.87 -9.34 13.83
CA ALA A 207 5.97 -9.16 14.98
C ALA A 207 6.43 -9.96 16.21
N ASP A 208 6.90 -11.19 16.01
CA ASP A 208 7.46 -12.02 17.08
C ASP A 208 8.71 -11.37 17.70
N ILE A 209 9.60 -10.82 16.87
CA ILE A 209 10.78 -10.08 17.32
C ILE A 209 10.36 -8.81 18.06
N PHE A 210 9.43 -8.01 17.53
CA PHE A 210 8.95 -6.80 18.22
C PHE A 210 8.33 -7.09 19.58
N ARG A 211 7.61 -8.19 19.74
CA ARG A 211 7.04 -8.58 21.05
C ARG A 211 8.14 -8.89 22.08
N ARG A 212 9.27 -9.46 21.64
CA ARG A 212 10.43 -9.78 22.48
C ARG A 212 11.43 -8.64 22.65
N SER A 213 11.42 -7.66 21.76
CA SER A 213 12.35 -6.52 21.78
C SER A 213 11.92 -5.44 22.76
N LYS A 214 12.87 -4.92 23.55
CA LYS A 214 12.64 -3.71 24.35
C LYS A 214 12.55 -2.47 23.48
N ARG A 215 13.39 -2.39 22.43
CA ARG A 215 13.52 -1.22 21.56
C ARG A 215 13.67 -1.60 20.09
N PHE A 216 13.02 -0.83 19.23
CA PHE A 216 13.17 -0.82 17.79
C PHE A 216 13.84 0.47 17.34
N ILE A 217 14.94 0.35 16.60
CA ILE A 217 15.69 1.47 16.01
C ILE A 217 15.50 1.44 14.49
N CYS A 218 14.83 2.45 13.94
CA CYS A 218 14.59 2.55 12.51
C CYS A 218 15.39 3.69 11.86
N TYR A 219 16.03 3.39 10.73
CA TYR A 219 16.72 4.37 9.91
C TYR A 219 15.86 4.88 8.73
N ASP A 220 14.70 4.29 8.49
CA ASP A 220 13.72 4.77 7.52
C ASP A 220 12.78 5.77 8.19
N ASP A 221 12.86 7.05 7.81
CA ASP A 221 12.01 8.09 8.40
C ASP A 221 10.53 7.82 8.18
N TYR A 222 10.17 7.29 7.00
CA TYR A 222 8.78 7.16 6.58
C TYR A 222 8.44 5.69 6.45
N THR A 223 8.06 5.10 7.60
CA THR A 223 7.78 3.67 7.72
C THR A 223 6.61 3.39 8.64
N ALA A 224 5.74 2.45 8.22
CA ALA A 224 4.68 1.92 9.08
C ALA A 224 5.23 0.95 10.16
N TYR A 225 6.47 0.47 10.02
CA TYR A 225 7.07 -0.45 10.99
C TYR A 225 7.23 0.18 12.39
N SER A 226 7.37 1.51 12.47
CA SER A 226 7.36 2.22 13.76
C SER A 226 6.03 2.07 14.48
N ILE A 227 4.91 2.18 13.76
CA ILE A 227 3.56 1.93 14.29
C ILE A 227 3.44 0.45 14.72
N PHE A 228 3.92 -0.48 13.89
CA PHE A 228 3.84 -1.91 14.17
C PHE A 228 4.63 -2.33 15.42
N ALA A 229 5.79 -1.72 15.64
CA ALA A 229 6.59 -1.90 16.85
C ALA A 229 5.80 -1.46 18.09
N VAL A 230 5.17 -0.27 18.04
CA VAL A 230 4.36 0.24 19.16
C VAL A 230 3.15 -0.64 19.44
N LEU A 231 2.44 -1.09 18.40
CA LEU A 231 1.31 -2.03 18.55
C LEU A 231 1.74 -3.35 19.19
N SER A 232 2.98 -3.79 18.95
CA SER A 232 3.58 -4.98 19.59
C SER A 232 4.15 -4.70 20.99
N GLY A 233 4.02 -3.47 21.49
CA GLY A 233 4.53 -2.99 22.78
C GLY A 233 6.04 -2.69 22.83
N CYS A 234 6.71 -2.66 21.68
CA CYS A 234 8.13 -2.31 21.56
C CYS A 234 8.31 -0.78 21.54
N GLU A 235 9.32 -0.24 22.23
CA GLU A 235 9.68 1.19 22.11
C GLU A 235 10.14 1.48 20.68
N SER A 236 9.52 2.41 19.97
CA SER A 236 9.89 2.77 18.61
C SER A 236 10.68 4.06 18.56
N ILE A 237 11.88 4.01 17.98
CA ILE A 237 12.75 5.16 17.76
C ILE A 237 13.10 5.27 16.28
N VAL A 238 12.76 6.40 15.67
CA VAL A 238 13.21 6.76 14.32
C VAL A 238 14.44 7.64 14.44
N ILE A 239 15.50 7.30 13.72
CA ILE A 239 16.72 8.11 13.68
C ILE A 239 16.50 9.26 12.69
N PRO A 240 16.52 10.53 13.14
CA PRO A 240 16.27 11.68 12.29
C PRO A 240 17.25 11.78 11.13
N ASP A 241 16.76 12.26 9.99
CA ASP A 241 17.62 12.88 8.98
C ASP A 241 18.14 14.23 9.48
N GLU A 242 19.42 14.53 9.23
CA GLU A 242 20.08 15.75 9.75
C GLU A 242 19.40 17.06 9.35
N LYS A 243 18.65 17.04 8.24
CA LYS A 243 18.02 18.22 7.64
C LYS A 243 16.50 18.28 7.86
N THR A 244 15.92 17.33 8.58
CA THR A 244 14.47 17.23 8.73
C THR A 244 14.11 17.45 10.20
N SER A 245 13.48 18.60 10.48
CA SER A 245 12.95 18.86 11.81
C SER A 245 11.79 17.92 12.12
N ILE A 246 11.46 17.77 13.40
CA ILE A 246 10.30 16.96 13.80
C ILE A 246 8.99 17.49 13.19
N ASP A 247 8.90 18.81 13.03
CA ASP A 247 7.71 19.48 12.49
C ASP A 247 7.56 19.32 10.99
N ASP A 248 8.67 19.17 10.27
CA ASP A 248 8.67 18.85 8.85
C ASP A 248 8.45 17.35 8.60
N TRP A 249 8.92 16.48 9.51
CA TRP A 249 8.85 15.02 9.34
C TRP A 249 7.41 14.51 9.27
N TYR A 250 6.60 14.81 10.28
CA TYR A 250 5.17 14.45 10.29
C TYR A 250 4.35 15.60 10.86
N PRO A 251 3.97 16.62 10.08
CA PRO A 251 3.35 17.84 10.61
C PRO A 251 2.14 17.61 11.52
N ASN A 252 1.36 16.56 11.26
CA ASN A 252 0.29 16.13 12.16
C ASN A 252 0.84 15.30 13.34
N LEU A 253 0.59 15.76 14.56
CA LEU A 253 1.01 15.09 15.80
C LEU A 253 0.47 13.68 15.95
N GLU A 254 -0.73 13.39 15.43
CA GLU A 254 -1.35 12.06 15.52
C GLU A 254 -0.52 11.00 14.80
N ASP A 255 0.16 11.38 13.72
CA ASP A 255 1.04 10.50 12.95
C ASP A 255 2.35 10.16 13.69
N ARG A 256 2.65 10.88 14.78
CA ARG A 256 3.84 10.68 15.64
C ARG A 256 3.54 9.89 16.91
N TYR A 257 2.29 9.51 17.16
CA TYR A 257 1.93 8.84 18.42
C TYR A 257 2.74 7.57 18.65
N GLY A 258 3.29 7.43 19.86
CA GLY A 258 4.08 6.27 20.25
C GLY A 258 5.49 6.22 19.68
N ILE A 259 5.90 7.21 18.87
CA ILE A 259 7.19 7.19 18.16
C ILE A 259 8.09 8.30 18.69
N ALA A 260 9.33 7.95 19.03
CA ALA A 260 10.37 8.93 19.37
C ALA A 260 11.15 9.31 18.11
N TYR A 261 11.27 10.61 17.83
CA TYR A 261 12.12 11.11 16.75
C TYR A 261 13.50 11.47 17.30
N GLY A 262 14.43 10.51 17.25
CA GLY A 262 15.76 10.61 17.85
C GLY A 262 15.84 10.06 19.28
N LEU A 263 17.01 10.25 19.90
CA LEU A 263 17.37 9.64 21.17
C LEU A 263 17.14 10.53 22.41
N SER A 264 16.59 11.74 22.23
CA SER A 264 16.40 12.66 23.35
C SER A 264 15.37 12.11 24.34
N GLU A 265 15.57 12.38 25.63
CA GLU A 265 14.65 11.91 26.67
C GLU A 265 13.23 12.48 26.50
N GLU A 266 13.13 13.74 26.05
CA GLU A 266 11.86 14.39 25.72
C GLU A 266 11.06 13.58 24.68
N GLN A 267 11.70 13.12 23.61
CA GLN A 267 11.03 12.35 22.56
C GLN A 267 10.63 10.95 23.02
N ARG A 268 11.45 10.33 23.89
CA ARG A 268 11.13 9.03 24.50
C ARG A 268 9.97 9.13 25.47
N GLU A 269 9.91 10.20 26.27
CA GLU A 269 8.77 10.50 27.14
C GLU A 269 7.49 10.75 26.34
N TRP A 270 7.58 11.52 25.25
CA TRP A 270 6.45 11.76 24.35
C TRP A 270 5.90 10.44 23.79
N ALA A 271 6.78 9.59 23.25
CA ALA A 271 6.41 8.27 22.72
C ALA A 271 5.72 7.42 23.81
N LEU A 272 6.29 7.36 25.01
CA LEU A 272 5.71 6.61 26.13
C LEU A 272 4.32 7.12 26.54
N LYS A 273 4.15 8.45 26.62
CA LYS A 273 2.88 9.10 27.00
C LYS A 273 1.80 8.94 25.92
N THR A 274 2.18 8.78 24.65
CA THR A 274 1.22 8.72 23.53
C THR A 274 0.99 7.33 22.94
N LYS A 275 1.80 6.31 23.30
CA LYS A 275 1.70 4.95 22.72
C LYS A 275 0.30 4.33 22.78
N HIS A 276 -0.47 4.61 23.84
CA HIS A 276 -1.81 4.06 24.03
C HIS A 276 -2.83 4.57 22.99
N LYS A 277 -2.52 5.69 22.31
CA LYS A 277 -3.37 6.29 21.27
C LYS A 277 -3.16 5.67 19.89
N VAL A 278 -2.10 4.89 19.69
CA VAL A 278 -1.72 4.38 18.37
C VAL A 278 -2.78 3.45 17.78
N LEU A 279 -3.37 2.56 18.58
CA LEU A 279 -4.40 1.65 18.08
C LEU A 279 -5.64 2.40 17.60
N GLU A 280 -6.10 3.38 18.38
CA GLU A 280 -7.25 4.22 18.02
C GLU A 280 -6.97 5.04 16.75
N HIS A 281 -5.78 5.63 16.63
CA HIS A 281 -5.35 6.34 15.41
C HIS A 281 -5.40 5.44 14.19
N VAL A 282 -4.82 4.23 14.28
CA VAL A 282 -4.82 3.25 13.19
C VAL A 282 -6.23 2.85 12.77
N ILE A 283 -7.14 2.59 13.73
CA ILE A 283 -8.54 2.28 13.45
C ILE A 283 -9.24 3.47 12.79
N SER A 284 -8.98 4.69 13.26
CA SER A 284 -9.50 5.92 12.67
C SER A 284 -9.07 6.07 11.21
N GLU A 285 -7.81 5.82 10.89
CA GLU A 285 -7.31 5.87 9.50
C GLU A 285 -7.92 4.78 8.61
N HIS A 286 -8.18 3.58 9.13
CA HIS A 286 -8.90 2.54 8.39
C HIS A 286 -10.34 2.96 8.09
N ASN A 287 -11.02 3.60 9.04
CA ASN A 287 -12.36 4.14 8.85
C ASN A 287 -12.37 5.33 7.87
N LYS A 288 -11.35 6.20 7.89
CA LYS A 288 -11.18 7.27 6.89
C LYS A 288 -11.00 6.68 5.50
N SER A 289 -10.23 5.59 5.35
CA SER A 289 -10.07 4.89 4.07
C SER A 289 -11.41 4.40 3.51
N GLN A 290 -12.31 3.88 4.36
CA GLN A 290 -13.65 3.48 3.93
C GLN A 290 -14.48 4.66 3.41
N ARG A 291 -14.56 5.74 4.18
CA ARG A 291 -15.31 6.96 3.79
C ARG A 291 -14.77 7.60 2.52
N ASN A 292 -13.45 7.62 2.35
CA ASN A 292 -12.81 8.14 1.14
C ASN A 292 -13.23 7.33 -0.08
N VAL A 293 -13.22 6.00 0.02
CA VAL A 293 -13.65 5.12 -1.07
C VAL A 293 -15.14 5.30 -1.38
N GLU A 294 -16.01 5.46 -0.38
CA GLU A 294 -17.43 5.77 -0.59
C GLU A 294 -17.65 7.09 -1.34
N ASN A 295 -16.91 8.14 -0.96
CA ASN A 295 -16.99 9.44 -1.64
C ASN A 295 -16.50 9.34 -3.10
N CYS A 296 -15.37 8.68 -3.33
CA CYS A 296 -14.84 8.43 -4.68
C CYS A 296 -15.81 7.58 -5.51
N LEU A 297 -16.48 6.59 -4.90
CA LEU A 297 -17.46 5.75 -5.58
C LEU A 297 -18.66 6.57 -6.08
N ASN A 298 -19.17 7.47 -5.25
CA ASN A 298 -20.26 8.37 -5.63
C ASN A 298 -19.86 9.29 -6.79
N GLU A 299 -18.63 9.80 -6.77
CA GLU A 299 -18.10 10.61 -7.87
C GLU A 299 -17.93 9.79 -9.15
N ILE A 300 -17.45 8.54 -9.07
CA ILE A 300 -17.37 7.62 -10.21
C ILE A 300 -18.75 7.42 -10.85
N ILE A 301 -19.78 7.18 -10.04
CA ILE A 301 -21.15 6.99 -10.51
C ILE A 301 -21.65 8.23 -11.24
N GLN A 302 -21.43 9.42 -10.67
CA GLN A 302 -21.84 10.69 -11.26
C GLN A 302 -21.10 11.00 -12.56
N TYR A 303 -19.77 10.84 -12.55
CA TYR A 303 -18.92 11.15 -13.69
C TYR A 303 -19.26 10.31 -14.92
N PHE A 304 -19.47 9.01 -14.75
CA PHE A 304 -19.81 8.10 -15.84
C PHE A 304 -21.32 7.96 -16.10
N ASN A 305 -22.17 8.69 -15.37
CA ASN A 305 -23.64 8.61 -15.44
C ASN A 305 -24.16 7.16 -15.30
N LEU A 306 -23.67 6.44 -14.28
CA LEU A 306 -24.03 5.06 -14.01
C LEU A 306 -25.35 4.99 -13.21
N LYS A 307 -26.10 3.91 -13.42
CA LYS A 307 -27.38 3.64 -12.76
C LYS A 307 -27.23 2.64 -11.61
#